data_AF-A0A633Q2Z3-F1
#
_entry.id   AF-A0A633Q2Z3-F1
#
_cell.length_a   1.000
_cell.length_b   1.000
_cell.length_c   1.000
_cell.angle_alpha   90.00
_cell.angle_beta   90.00
_cell.angle_gamma   90.00
#
_symmetry.space_group_name_H-M   'P 1'
#
loop_
_entity.id
_entity.type
_entity.pdbx_description
1 polymer ?
#
loop_
_entity_poly.entity_id
_entity_poly.type
_entity_poly.pdbx_seq_one_letter_code
_entity_poly.pdbx_strand_id
1 'polypeptide(L)'
;MRLNKLIILKNNTLVREVPFKDGLNLIINKRTSGKDSGNSVGKSTLSRVLDYLFMSSGHDIYHDAEFGKDIPEIVSLINDNVLKFTLDFNTVENKKAVVSRIISTDDK
;
A
#
# COMPACT_ATOMS: atom_id res chain seq x y z
N MET A 1 -1.08 -18.22 -6.81
CA MET A 1 -0.53 -16.89 -7.14
C MET A 1 0.64 -16.63 -6.23
N ARG A 2 1.76 -16.08 -6.72
CA ARG A 2 2.94 -15.73 -5.93
C ARG A 2 3.27 -14.27 -6.12
N LEU A 3 3.35 -13.50 -5.03
CA LEU A 3 3.76 -12.10 -5.09
C LEU A 3 5.28 -12.01 -5.23
N ASN A 4 5.77 -11.13 -6.11
CA ASN A 4 7.20 -10.90 -6.31
C ASN A 4 7.64 -9.60 -5.66
N LYS A 5 6.98 -8.49 -6.00
CA LYS A 5 7.25 -7.19 -5.37
C LYS A 5 6.11 -6.20 -5.54
N LEU A 6 5.95 -5.33 -4.56
CA LEU A 6 5.14 -4.12 -4.64
C LEU A 6 6.04 -2.91 -4.87
N ILE A 7 5.70 -2.08 -5.85
CA ILE A 7 6.38 -0.84 -6.18
C ILE A 7 5.43 0.33 -5.91
N ILE A 8 5.95 1.37 -5.27
CA ILE A 8 5.25 2.62 -5.00
C ILE A 8 6.00 3.75 -5.67
N LEU A 9 5.33 4.42 -6.60
CA LEU A 9 5.83 5.61 -7.28
C LEU A 9 5.07 6.85 -6.80
N LYS A 10 5.81 7.94 -6.54
CA LYS A 10 5.26 9.28 -6.31
C LYS A 10 5.77 10.18 -7.43
N ASN A 11 4.86 10.76 -8.20
CA ASN A 11 5.20 11.61 -9.35
C ASN A 11 6.21 10.92 -10.28
N ASN A 12 5.94 9.65 -10.62
CA ASN A 12 6.78 8.78 -11.43
C ASN A 12 8.19 8.47 -10.88
N THR A 13 8.48 8.86 -9.62
CA THR A 13 9.73 8.59 -8.92
C THR A 13 9.54 7.43 -7.94
N LEU A 14 10.48 6.48 -7.91
CA LEU A 14 10.44 5.35 -6.98
C LEU A 14 10.61 5.83 -5.53
N VAL A 15 9.59 5.60 -4.71
CA VAL A 15 9.64 5.89 -3.27
C VAL A 15 9.88 4.64 -2.46
N ARG A 16 9.32 3.51 -2.89
CA ARG A 16 9.48 2.23 -2.19
C ARG A 16 9.37 1.05 -3.13
N GLU A 17 10.24 0.07 -2.92
CA GLU A 17 10.09 -1.29 -3.44
C GLU A 17 10.01 -2.24 -2.24
N VAL A 18 9.01 -3.11 -2.23
CA VAL A 18 8.81 -4.13 -1.19
C VAL A 18 8.87 -5.50 -1.86
N PRO A 19 10.02 -6.20 -1.82
CA PRO A 19 10.13 -7.55 -2.34
C PRO A 19 9.43 -8.54 -1.40
N PHE A 20 8.73 -9.50 -1.98
CA PHE A 20 8.16 -10.65 -1.26
C PHE A 20 9.12 -11.84 -1.37
N LYS A 21 9.38 -12.48 -0.24
CA LYS A 21 10.20 -13.69 -0.17
C LYS A 21 9.34 -14.94 -0.18
N ASP A 22 9.93 -16.06 -0.57
CA ASP A 22 9.28 -17.36 -0.41
C ASP A 22 9.05 -17.67 1.07
N GLY A 23 7.87 -18.23 1.38
CA GLY A 23 7.45 -18.53 2.74
C GLY A 23 6.78 -17.35 3.45
N LEU A 24 7.09 -17.18 4.73
CA LEU A 24 6.43 -16.22 5.62
C LEU A 24 7.08 -14.82 5.50
N ASN A 25 6.26 -13.81 5.17
CA ASN A 25 6.65 -12.42 5.16
C ASN A 25 6.03 -11.71 6.38
N LEU A 26 6.82 -10.97 7.15
CA LEU A 26 6.38 -10.28 8.36
C LEU A 26 6.49 -8.76 8.20
N ILE A 27 5.38 -8.06 8.44
CA ILE A 27 5.33 -6.60 8.44
C ILE A 27 5.38 -6.12 9.89
N ILE A 28 6.57 -5.69 10.32
CA ILE A 28 6.82 -5.27 11.70
C ILE A 28 7.21 -3.80 11.77
N ASN A 29 6.98 -3.17 12.92
CA ASN A 29 7.51 -1.85 13.22
C ASN A 29 8.94 -1.97 13.76
N LYS A 30 9.81 -1.05 13.33
CA LYS A 30 11.14 -0.88 13.96
C LYS A 30 10.95 -0.06 15.23
N ARG A 31 11.33 -0.60 16.39
CA ARG A 31 11.35 0.17 17.64
C ARG A 31 12.38 1.30 17.50
N THR A 32 11.94 2.54 17.66
CA THR A 32 12.82 3.69 17.83
C THR A 32 12.77 4.09 19.29
N SER A 33 13.94 4.29 19.90
CA SER A 33 14.07 4.63 21.31
C SER A 33 13.32 5.93 21.58
N GLY A 34 12.15 5.87 22.23
CA GLY A 34 11.39 7.05 22.66
C GLY A 34 9.93 7.20 22.20
N LYS A 35 9.35 6.24 21.46
CA LYS A 35 7.89 6.22 21.21
C LYS A 35 7.29 4.86 21.60
N ASP A 36 6.50 4.86 22.68
CA ASP A 36 5.99 3.66 23.37
C ASP A 36 4.77 2.99 22.72
N SER A 37 4.28 3.49 21.58
CA SER A 37 3.10 2.92 20.91
C SER A 37 3.45 2.47 19.50
N GLY A 38 3.42 1.14 19.28
CA GLY A 38 3.56 0.53 17.95
C GLY A 38 2.27 0.54 17.13
N ASN A 39 1.19 1.14 17.63
CA ASN A 39 -0.11 1.20 16.96
C ASN A 39 -0.18 2.33 15.93
N SER A 40 -1.02 2.13 14.91
CA SER A 40 -1.31 3.12 13.86
C SER A 40 -0.13 3.65 13.04
N VAL A 41 1.04 2.98 13.07
CA VAL A 41 2.23 3.33 12.27
C VAL A 41 2.19 2.83 10.80
N GLY A 42 1.01 2.45 10.29
CA GLY A 42 0.84 2.02 8.89
C GLY A 42 1.18 0.55 8.58
N LYS A 43 1.22 -0.34 9.59
CA LYS A 43 1.50 -1.78 9.36
C LYS A 43 0.49 -2.44 8.42
N SER A 44 -0.79 -2.11 8.57
CA SER A 44 -1.88 -2.62 7.73
C SER A 44 -1.99 -1.92 6.37
N THR A 45 -1.25 -0.82 6.15
CA THR A 45 -1.33 -0.08 4.87
C THR A 45 -0.91 -0.94 3.69
N LEU A 46 0.07 -1.84 3.87
CA LEU A 46 0.51 -2.72 2.79
C LEU A 46 -0.62 -3.65 2.32
N SER A 47 -1.39 -4.25 3.24
CA SER A 47 -2.49 -5.14 2.87
C SER A 47 -3.61 -4.37 2.17
N ARG A 48 -3.96 -3.18 2.66
CA ARG A 48 -4.98 -2.32 2.02
C ARG A 48 -4.60 -1.89 0.60
N VAL A 49 -3.30 -1.64 0.35
CA VAL A 49 -2.80 -1.37 -1.00
C VAL A 49 -2.91 -2.61 -1.90
N LEU A 50 -2.65 -3.81 -1.38
CA LEU A 50 -2.86 -5.06 -2.13
C LEU A 50 -4.35 -5.24 -2.47
N ASP A 51 -5.25 -5.04 -1.50
CA ASP A 51 -6.70 -5.11 -1.72
C ASP A 51 -7.15 -4.08 -2.76
N TYR A 52 -6.59 -2.87 -2.74
CA TYR A 52 -6.81 -1.86 -3.77
C TYR A 52 -6.34 -2.34 -5.14
N LEU A 53 -5.16 -2.94 -5.26
CA LEU A 53 -4.72 -3.51 -6.54
C LEU A 53 -5.62 -4.64 -7.04
N PHE A 54 -6.35 -5.31 -6.15
CA PHE A 54 -7.38 -6.31 -6.45
C PHE A 54 -8.80 -5.72 -6.47
N MET A 55 -8.95 -4.49 -6.95
CA MET A 55 -10.23 -3.83 -7.26
C MET A 55 -11.08 -3.34 -6.07
N SER A 56 -10.55 -3.28 -4.84
CA SER A 56 -11.25 -2.53 -3.78
C SER A 56 -11.29 -1.01 -4.08
N SER A 57 -12.12 -0.24 -3.36
CA SER A 57 -12.24 1.21 -3.56
C SER A 57 -10.95 1.97 -3.25
N GLY A 58 -10.15 1.47 -2.30
CA GLY A 58 -8.95 2.16 -1.79
C GLY A 58 -9.24 3.19 -0.71
N HIS A 59 -10.52 3.41 -0.38
CA HIS A 59 -10.95 4.34 0.67
C HIS A 59 -10.25 4.06 2.02
N ASP A 60 -10.15 2.78 2.41
CA ASP A 60 -9.52 2.35 3.67
C ASP A 60 -8.01 2.67 3.76
N ILE A 61 -7.36 3.08 2.66
CA ILE A 61 -5.96 3.51 2.66
C ILE A 61 -5.80 4.87 3.34
N TYR A 62 -6.78 5.76 3.16
CA TYR A 62 -6.77 7.11 3.72
C TYR A 62 -7.91 7.37 4.70
N HIS A 63 -8.81 6.41 4.92
CA HIS A 63 -9.88 6.49 5.90
C HIS A 63 -9.55 5.70 7.17
N ASP A 64 -9.72 6.33 8.33
CA ASP A 64 -9.56 5.71 9.63
C ASP A 64 -10.89 5.09 10.09
N ALA A 65 -10.98 3.76 10.03
CA ALA A 65 -12.17 3.02 10.44
C ALA A 65 -12.47 3.11 11.94
N GLU A 66 -11.50 3.44 12.80
CA GLU A 66 -11.71 3.58 14.24
C GLU A 66 -12.46 4.88 14.57
N PHE A 67 -12.15 5.95 13.84
CA PHE A 67 -12.74 7.29 14.07
C PHE A 67 -13.77 7.70 13.01
N GLY A 68 -13.93 6.91 11.95
CA GLY A 68 -14.84 7.18 10.82
C GLY A 68 -14.47 8.46 10.06
N LYS A 69 -13.19 8.77 9.96
CA LYS A 69 -12.69 10.02 9.38
C LYS A 69 -11.52 9.77 8.46
N ASP A 70 -11.42 10.58 7.42
CA ASP A 70 -10.23 10.61 6.58
C ASP A 70 -9.02 11.13 7.35
N ILE A 71 -7.86 10.56 7.05
CA ILE A 71 -6.57 10.93 7.61
C ILE A 71 -6.02 12.09 6.77
N PRO A 72 -6.05 13.35 7.27
CA PRO A 72 -5.82 14.52 6.42
C PRO A 72 -4.45 14.53 5.74
N GLU A 73 -3.42 14.01 6.42
CA GLU A 73 -2.06 13.89 5.87
C GLU A 73 -2.01 12.96 4.65
N ILE A 74 -2.75 11.84 4.68
CA ILE A 74 -2.78 10.88 3.57
C ILE A 74 -3.62 11.43 2.42
N VAL A 75 -4.74 12.09 2.72
CA VAL A 75 -5.56 12.79 1.71
C VAL A 75 -4.74 13.85 0.97
N SER A 76 -4.03 14.72 1.69
CA SER A 76 -3.13 15.72 1.07
C SER A 76 -2.03 15.04 0.27
N LEU A 77 -1.40 13.97 0.79
CA LEU A 77 -0.40 13.22 0.04
C LEU A 77 -0.93 12.69 -1.31
N ILE A 78 -2.16 12.18 -1.34
CA ILE A 78 -2.82 11.68 -2.56
C ILE A 78 -3.21 12.85 -3.49
N ASN A 79 -3.75 13.94 -2.97
CA ASN A 79 -4.24 15.05 -3.81
C ASN A 79 -3.11 15.91 -4.38
N ASP A 80 -2.01 16.03 -3.66
CA ASP A 80 -0.86 16.84 -4.08
C ASP A 80 0.11 16.06 -5.00
N ASN A 81 -0.10 14.76 -5.22
CA ASN A 81 0.83 13.91 -5.94
C ASN A 81 0.15 12.78 -6.73
N VAL A 82 0.76 12.37 -7.84
CA VAL A 82 0.38 11.13 -8.50
C VAL A 82 1.02 9.96 -7.77
N LEU A 83 0.24 9.25 -6.96
CA LEU A 83 0.64 8.01 -6.32
C LEU A 83 0.20 6.79 -7.14
N LYS A 84 1.17 6.02 -7.63
CA LYS A 84 0.93 4.79 -8.40
C LYS A 84 1.46 3.58 -7.64
N PHE A 85 0.61 2.58 -7.48
CA PHE A 85 0.95 1.29 -6.92
C PHE A 85 1.05 0.26 -8.06
N THR A 86 2.07 -0.60 -8.00
CA THR A 86 2.28 -1.66 -8.99
C THR A 86 2.67 -2.95 -8.28
N LEU A 87 1.95 -4.04 -8.54
CA LEU A 87 2.27 -5.36 -8.05
C LEU A 87 2.73 -6.25 -9.20
N ASP A 88 3.93 -6.78 -9.06
CA ASP A 88 4.48 -7.86 -9.88
C ASP A 88 4.21 -9.20 -9.18
N PHE A 89 3.62 -10.15 -9.91
CA PHE A 89 3.27 -11.46 -9.37
C PHE A 89 3.29 -12.55 -10.46
N ASN A 90 3.46 -13.80 -10.05
CA ASN A 90 3.23 -14.96 -10.90
C ASN A 90 1.80 -15.49 -10.70
N THR A 91 1.12 -15.78 -11.82
CA THR A 91 -0.19 -16.45 -11.81
C THR A 91 -0.09 -17.88 -11.25
N VAL A 92 -1.22 -18.56 -11.10
CA VAL A 92 -1.24 -19.98 -10.70
C VAL A 92 -0.49 -20.86 -11.71
N GLU A 93 -0.50 -20.48 -12.99
CA GLU A 93 0.23 -21.14 -14.08
C GLU A 93 1.70 -20.71 -14.16
N ASN A 94 2.21 -20.01 -13.14
CA ASN A 94 3.57 -19.47 -13.08
C ASN A 94 3.92 -18.44 -14.19
N LYS A 95 2.93 -17.89 -14.89
CA LYS A 95 3.13 -16.80 -15.86
C LYS A 95 3.33 -15.48 -15.12
N LYS A 96 4.24 -14.63 -15.61
CA LYS A 96 4.44 -13.29 -15.05
C LYS A 96 3.25 -12.39 -15.39
N ALA A 97 2.78 -11.63 -14.40
CA ALA A 97 1.71 -10.67 -14.54
C ALA A 97 2.02 -9.42 -13.70
N VAL A 98 1.43 -8.30 -14.12
CA VAL A 98 1.56 -7.02 -13.43
C VAL A 98 0.19 -6.37 -13.36
N VAL A 99 -0.16 -5.84 -12.18
CA VAL A 99 -1.32 -4.97 -12.00
C VAL A 99 -0.85 -3.62 -11.47
N SER A 100 -1.48 -2.54 -11.91
CA SER A 100 -1.16 -1.19 -11.45
C SER A 100 -2.40 -0.33 -11.34
N ARG A 101 -2.45 0.52 -10.31
CA ARG A 101 -3.52 1.52 -10.13
C ARG A 101 -2.93 2.82 -9.61
N ILE A 102 -3.52 3.93 -10.03
CA ILE A 102 -3.28 5.26 -9.47
C ILE A 102 -4.40 5.54 -8.48
N ILE A 103 -4.06 5.87 -7.25
CA ILE A 103 -5.05 6.22 -6.22
C ILE A 103 -5.51 7.67 -6.39
N SER A 104 -6.80 7.90 -6.12
CA SER A 104 -7.47 9.19 -6.08
C SER A 104 -8.42 9.18 -4.89
N THR A 105 -8.67 10.33 -4.27
CA THR A 105 -9.73 10.46 -3.26
C THR A 105 -11.08 10.82 -3.86
N ASP A 106 -11.13 11.18 -5.15
CA ASP A 106 -12.37 11.46 -5.87
C ASP A 106 -12.99 10.15 -6.37
N ASP A 107 -14.19 9.83 -5.88
CA ASP A 107 -15.14 8.96 -6.59
C ASP A 107 -15.70 9.75 -7.79
N LYS A 108 -15.00 9.72 -8.93
CA LYS A 108 -15.53 10.21 -10.21
C LYS A 108 -15.61 9.09 -11.22
#